data_AF-A0A9P5ZUJ7-F1
#
_entry.id   AF-A0A9P5ZUJ7-F1
#
_cell.length_a   1.000
_cell.length_b   1.000
_cell.length_c   1.000
_cell.angle_alpha   90.00
_cell.angle_beta   90.00
_cell.angle_gamma   90.00
#
_symmetry.space_group_name_H-M   'P 1'
#
loop_
_entity.id
_entity.type
_entity.pdbx_description
1 polymer ?
#
loop_
_entity_poly.entity_id
_entity_poly.type
_entity_poly.pdbx_seq_one_letter_code
_entity_poly.pdbx_strand_id
1 'polypeptide(L)'
;MSRRPSCAICNTPKRPEDPHQIYVDFSVSGMELMAEVAEGLGQINAASPAVSVKKAASKMNAVAPAVRPEQVQARLLEVAEGLEQRIYPIFSRVDEMSKEMIALKEKISHLEHRNRRLKTELRDVEALQVELVTAEHEVEELRTVCDTQQTELARALTKARNQEVKYNKRSAELVAAQQVIEEKDKQLHLANKKLRALGKQSLRKQQPRPPSYVRDDSLVVLDAPSGSRRSA
;
A
#
# COMPACT_ATOMS: atom_id res chain seq x y z
N MET A 1 -27.67 15.49 -116.86
CA MET A 1 -26.63 14.52 -117.29
C MET A 1 -25.82 14.10 -116.08
N SER A 2 -25.90 12.83 -115.69
CA SER A 2 -25.25 12.27 -114.49
C SER A 2 -23.80 11.87 -114.81
N ARG A 3 -22.81 12.39 -114.06
CA ARG A 3 -21.39 12.03 -114.22
C ARG A 3 -21.12 10.69 -113.54
N ARG A 4 -20.56 9.72 -114.27
CA ARG A 4 -20.16 8.42 -113.71
C ARG A 4 -18.95 8.58 -112.79
N PRO A 5 -18.89 7.89 -111.64
CA PRO A 5 -17.75 7.98 -110.73
C PRO A 5 -16.48 7.41 -111.37
N SER A 6 -15.41 8.20 -111.37
CA SER A 6 -14.07 7.81 -111.85
C SER A 6 -13.20 7.30 -110.71
N CYS A 7 -12.16 6.52 -111.04
CA CYS A 7 -11.13 6.13 -110.09
C CYS A 7 -10.41 7.39 -109.54
N ALA A 8 -10.31 7.51 -108.22
CA ALA A 8 -9.77 8.70 -107.56
C ALA A 8 -8.26 8.93 -107.80
N ILE A 9 -7.54 7.95 -108.36
CA ILE A 9 -6.09 8.00 -108.57
C ILE A 9 -5.75 8.32 -110.04
N CYS A 10 -6.45 7.69 -110.99
CA CYS A 10 -6.16 7.80 -112.42
C CYS A 10 -7.28 8.43 -113.26
N ASN A 11 -8.38 8.86 -112.63
CA ASN A 11 -9.55 9.49 -113.25
C ASN A 11 -10.20 8.71 -114.42
N THR A 12 -9.88 7.44 -114.58
CA THR A 12 -10.54 6.56 -115.56
C THR A 12 -11.94 6.18 -115.06
N PRO A 13 -13.00 6.24 -115.90
CA PRO A 13 -14.35 5.87 -115.49
C PRO A 13 -14.42 4.38 -115.14
N LYS A 14 -14.89 4.06 -113.93
CA LYS A 14 -15.02 2.66 -113.47
C LYS A 14 -16.00 1.91 -114.37
N ARG A 15 -15.59 0.75 -114.87
CA ARG A 15 -16.50 -0.14 -115.61
C ARG A 15 -17.36 -0.91 -114.60
N PRO A 16 -18.62 -1.23 -114.92
CA PRO A 16 -19.52 -1.94 -114.01
C PRO A 16 -19.07 -3.38 -113.64
N GLU A 17 -17.97 -3.87 -114.22
CA GLU A 17 -17.41 -5.21 -114.03
C GLU A 17 -16.17 -5.24 -113.12
N ASP A 18 -15.76 -4.11 -112.54
CA ASP A 18 -14.63 -4.09 -111.59
C ASP A 18 -15.04 -4.82 -110.29
N PRO A 19 -14.33 -5.89 -109.87
CA PRO A 19 -14.70 -6.67 -108.70
C PRO A 19 -14.64 -5.81 -107.43
N HIS A 20 -15.74 -5.80 -106.67
CA HIS A 20 -15.78 -5.17 -105.36
C HIS A 20 -14.78 -5.88 -104.42
N GLN A 21 -13.82 -5.13 -103.87
CA GLN A 21 -12.97 -5.63 -102.80
C GLN A 21 -13.83 -5.86 -101.55
N ILE A 22 -14.13 -7.12 -101.27
CA ILE A 22 -14.72 -7.57 -100.02
C ILE A 22 -13.57 -7.64 -99.02
N TYR A 23 -13.58 -6.76 -98.01
CA TYR A 23 -12.71 -6.93 -96.85
C TYR A 23 -13.34 -7.99 -95.95
N VAL A 24 -12.64 -9.11 -95.77
CA VAL A 24 -13.01 -10.11 -94.78
C VAL A 24 -12.48 -9.62 -93.43
N ASP A 25 -13.38 -9.18 -92.54
CA ASP A 25 -13.02 -8.90 -91.16
C ASP A 25 -12.79 -10.24 -90.45
N PHE A 26 -11.55 -10.49 -90.05
CA PHE A 26 -11.20 -11.63 -89.19
C PHE A 26 -11.68 -11.33 -87.76
N SER A 27 -12.99 -11.38 -87.54
CA SER A 27 -13.55 -11.33 -86.19
C SER A 27 -13.14 -12.61 -85.47
N VAL A 28 -12.28 -12.46 -84.44
CA VAL A 28 -11.92 -13.54 -83.51
C VAL A 28 -13.23 -14.11 -82.95
N SER A 29 -13.37 -15.43 -82.93
CA SER A 29 -14.62 -16.02 -82.47
C SER A 29 -14.81 -15.70 -80.98
N GLY A 30 -16.03 -15.34 -80.58
CA GLY A 30 -16.34 -15.09 -79.15
C GLY A 30 -15.98 -16.28 -78.24
N MET A 31 -15.86 -17.48 -78.81
CA MET A 31 -15.44 -18.70 -78.13
C MET A 31 -13.95 -18.73 -77.78
N GLU A 32 -13.07 -18.24 -78.67
CA GLU A 32 -11.63 -18.15 -78.40
C GLU A 32 -11.35 -17.12 -77.30
N LEU A 33 -12.04 -15.98 -77.35
CA LEU A 33 -11.99 -14.96 -76.31
C LEU A 33 -12.50 -15.49 -74.95
N MET A 34 -13.55 -16.33 -74.93
CA MET A 34 -13.99 -16.98 -73.70
C MET A 34 -13.01 -18.03 -73.18
N ALA A 35 -12.34 -18.76 -74.08
CA ALA A 35 -11.33 -19.74 -73.68
C ALA A 35 -10.13 -19.03 -73.01
N GLU A 36 -9.64 -17.92 -73.57
CA GLU A 36 -8.59 -17.10 -72.95
C GLU A 36 -9.01 -16.53 -71.59
N VAL A 37 -10.26 -16.08 -71.46
CA VAL A 37 -10.78 -15.56 -70.20
C VAL A 37 -10.91 -16.67 -69.14
N ALA A 38 -11.39 -17.86 -69.54
CA ALA A 38 -11.50 -19.02 -68.66
C ALA A 38 -10.12 -19.52 -68.20
N GLU A 39 -9.14 -19.58 -69.10
CA GLU A 39 -7.76 -19.94 -68.77
C GLU A 39 -7.13 -18.92 -67.81
N GLY A 40 -7.32 -17.63 -68.08
CA GLY A 40 -6.85 -16.55 -67.20
C GLY A 40 -7.47 -16.61 -65.80
N LEU A 41 -8.76 -16.94 -65.68
CA LEU A 41 -9.42 -17.19 -64.39
C LEU A 41 -8.88 -18.45 -63.70
N GLY A 42 -8.54 -19.49 -64.47
CA GLY A 42 -7.88 -20.71 -64.00
C GLY A 42 -6.50 -20.47 -63.37
N GLN A 43 -5.84 -19.35 -63.71
CA GLN A 43 -4.53 -19.00 -63.17
C GLN A 43 -4.58 -18.12 -61.89
N ILE A 44 -5.74 -17.56 -61.53
CA ILE A 44 -5.89 -16.73 -60.33
C ILE A 44 -5.85 -17.59 -59.05
N ASN A 45 -4.85 -17.39 -58.21
CA ASN A 45 -4.66 -18.11 -56.95
C ASN A 45 -4.59 -17.15 -55.73
N ALA A 46 -4.38 -17.70 -54.54
CA ALA A 46 -4.31 -16.94 -53.29
C ALA A 46 -3.19 -15.88 -53.24
N ALA A 47 -2.13 -16.05 -54.03
CA ALA A 47 -1.03 -15.09 -54.14
C ALA A 47 -1.28 -14.01 -55.21
N SER A 48 -2.36 -14.14 -56.00
CA SER A 48 -2.67 -13.22 -57.07
C SER A 48 -3.18 -11.88 -56.51
N PRO A 49 -2.71 -10.74 -57.02
CA PRO A 49 -3.16 -9.44 -56.54
C PRO A 49 -4.64 -9.20 -56.89
N ALA A 50 -5.38 -8.50 -56.02
CA ALA A 50 -6.80 -8.21 -56.19
C ALA A 50 -7.14 -7.52 -57.53
N VAL A 51 -6.18 -6.78 -58.10
CA VAL A 51 -6.31 -6.13 -59.41
C VAL A 51 -6.49 -7.14 -60.54
N SER A 52 -5.95 -8.36 -60.43
CA SER A 52 -6.09 -9.43 -61.42
C SER A 52 -7.53 -9.94 -61.51
N VAL A 53 -8.21 -10.09 -60.36
CA VAL A 53 -9.64 -10.46 -60.30
C VAL A 53 -10.50 -9.37 -60.95
N LYS A 54 -10.20 -8.09 -60.67
CA LYS A 54 -10.91 -6.96 -61.27
C LYS A 54 -10.73 -6.89 -62.79
N LYS A 55 -9.52 -7.14 -63.30
CA LYS A 55 -9.24 -7.20 -64.74
C LYS A 55 -9.95 -8.38 -65.42
N ALA A 56 -10.00 -9.54 -64.76
CA ALA A 56 -10.72 -10.70 -65.27
C ALA A 56 -12.23 -10.42 -65.40
N ALA A 57 -12.84 -9.79 -64.39
CA ALA A 57 -14.24 -9.36 -64.45
C ALA A 57 -14.52 -8.38 -65.61
N SER A 58 -13.61 -7.41 -65.84
CA SER A 58 -13.74 -6.50 -66.99
C SER A 58 -13.64 -7.23 -68.34
N LYS A 59 -12.77 -8.22 -68.48
CA LYS A 59 -12.66 -9.04 -69.70
C LYS A 59 -13.89 -9.92 -69.91
N MET A 60 -14.43 -10.54 -68.86
CA MET A 60 -15.68 -11.30 -68.94
C MET A 60 -16.85 -10.45 -69.47
N ASN A 61 -16.99 -9.21 -68.96
CA ASN A 61 -18.04 -8.29 -69.41
C ASN A 61 -17.87 -7.87 -70.87
N ALA A 62 -16.63 -7.80 -71.38
CA ALA A 62 -16.35 -7.45 -72.77
C ALA A 62 -16.66 -8.61 -73.75
N VAL A 63 -16.54 -9.86 -73.29
CA VAL A 63 -16.76 -11.06 -74.12
C VAL A 63 -18.22 -11.53 -74.07
N ALA A 64 -18.95 -11.24 -72.98
CA ALA A 64 -20.36 -11.61 -72.79
C ALA A 64 -21.31 -11.39 -74.00
N PRO A 65 -21.27 -10.28 -74.76
CA PRO A 65 -22.18 -10.08 -75.90
C PRO A 65 -21.85 -10.94 -77.14
N ALA A 66 -20.66 -11.55 -77.21
CA ALA A 66 -20.19 -12.27 -78.40
C ALA A 66 -20.47 -13.79 -78.37
N VAL A 67 -21.12 -14.31 -77.32
CA VAL A 67 -21.19 -15.76 -77.05
C VAL A 67 -22.63 -16.23 -76.90
N ARG A 68 -22.96 -17.38 -77.51
CA ARG A 68 -24.31 -17.96 -77.45
C ARG A 68 -24.54 -18.70 -76.12
N PRO A 69 -25.68 -18.47 -75.43
CA PRO A 69 -25.88 -18.88 -74.04
C PRO A 69 -25.79 -20.40 -73.77
N GLU A 70 -26.20 -21.23 -74.72
CA GLU A 70 -26.35 -22.69 -74.53
C GLU A 70 -25.02 -23.45 -74.43
N GLN A 71 -23.91 -22.91 -74.96
CA GLN A 71 -22.59 -23.56 -74.96
C GLN A 71 -21.66 -23.05 -73.85
N VAL A 72 -22.01 -21.95 -73.20
CA VAL A 72 -21.18 -21.28 -72.18
C VAL A 72 -21.48 -21.80 -70.78
N GLN A 73 -22.70 -22.30 -70.56
CA GLN A 73 -23.21 -22.63 -69.24
C GLN A 73 -22.38 -23.74 -68.55
N ALA A 74 -22.04 -24.81 -69.26
CA ALA A 74 -21.23 -25.90 -68.71
C ALA A 74 -19.81 -25.43 -68.31
N ARG A 75 -19.21 -24.58 -69.14
CA ARG A 75 -17.83 -24.10 -68.92
C ARG A 75 -17.75 -23.02 -67.84
N LEU A 76 -18.79 -22.20 -67.70
CA LEU A 76 -18.95 -21.27 -66.58
C LEU A 76 -19.14 -22.01 -65.25
N LEU A 77 -19.90 -23.11 -65.23
CA LEU A 77 -20.06 -23.95 -64.04
C LEU A 77 -18.72 -24.57 -63.62
N GLU A 78 -17.96 -25.11 -64.56
CA GLU A 78 -16.64 -25.70 -64.29
C GLU A 78 -15.63 -24.66 -63.76
N VAL A 79 -15.63 -23.45 -64.33
CA VAL A 79 -14.81 -22.33 -63.83
C VAL A 79 -15.29 -21.85 -62.46
N ALA A 80 -16.60 -21.81 -62.22
CA ALA A 80 -17.17 -21.41 -60.94
C ALA A 80 -16.81 -22.42 -59.82
N GLU A 81 -16.92 -23.72 -60.08
CA GLU A 81 -16.49 -24.77 -59.15
C GLU A 81 -14.98 -24.67 -58.86
N GLY A 82 -14.15 -24.49 -59.90
CA GLY A 82 -12.71 -24.31 -59.74
C GLY A 82 -12.35 -23.02 -58.99
N LEU A 83 -13.14 -21.96 -59.15
CA LEU A 83 -12.99 -20.71 -58.40
C LEU A 83 -13.38 -20.91 -56.94
N GLU A 84 -14.51 -21.55 -56.66
CA GLU A 84 -14.99 -21.87 -55.32
C GLU A 84 -13.95 -22.68 -54.54
N GLN A 85 -13.42 -23.76 -55.13
CA GLN A 85 -12.40 -24.60 -54.49
C GLN A 85 -11.12 -23.84 -54.11
N ARG A 86 -10.75 -22.80 -54.87
CA ARG A 86 -9.54 -21.99 -54.61
C ARG A 86 -9.80 -20.82 -53.67
N ILE A 87 -10.98 -20.21 -53.75
CA ILE A 87 -11.33 -19.01 -52.99
C ILE A 87 -11.84 -19.37 -51.58
N TYR A 88 -12.60 -20.46 -51.45
CA TYR A 88 -13.17 -20.87 -50.18
C TYR A 88 -12.12 -21.06 -49.06
N PRO A 89 -10.96 -21.74 -49.28
CA PRO A 89 -9.93 -21.87 -48.25
C PRO A 89 -9.36 -20.53 -47.78
N ILE A 90 -9.30 -19.52 -48.66
CA ILE A 90 -8.81 -18.18 -48.32
C ILE A 90 -9.79 -17.51 -47.36
N PHE A 91 -11.08 -17.53 -47.68
CA PHE A 91 -12.11 -16.94 -46.83
C PHE A 91 -12.26 -17.68 -45.49
N SER A 92 -12.13 -19.01 -45.48
CA SER A 92 -12.10 -19.80 -44.24
C SER A 92 -10.94 -19.35 -43.35
N ARG A 93 -9.74 -19.17 -43.92
CA ARG A 93 -8.58 -18.72 -43.16
C ARG A 93 -8.69 -17.28 -42.68
N VAL A 94 -9.30 -16.39 -43.47
CA VAL A 94 -9.59 -15.02 -43.04
C VAL A 94 -10.58 -14.99 -41.87
N ASP A 95 -11.60 -15.84 -41.89
CA ASP A 95 -12.56 -15.98 -40.79
C ASP A 95 -11.89 -16.51 -39.51
N GLU A 96 -11.03 -17.54 -39.63
CA GLU A 96 -10.21 -18.05 -38.52
C GLU A 96 -9.30 -16.95 -37.93
N MET A 97 -8.56 -16.23 -38.78
CA MET A 97 -7.71 -15.12 -38.34
C MET A 97 -8.53 -13.99 -37.71
N SER A 98 -9.74 -13.71 -38.20
CA SER A 98 -10.63 -12.71 -37.61
C SER A 98 -11.05 -13.11 -36.19
N LYS A 99 -11.44 -14.37 -36.00
CA LYS A 99 -11.77 -14.94 -34.68
C LYS A 99 -10.58 -14.88 -33.72
N GLU A 100 -9.39 -15.25 -34.17
CA GLU A 100 -8.16 -15.14 -33.38
C GLU A 100 -7.86 -13.69 -33.01
N MET A 101 -8.01 -12.74 -33.95
CA MET A 101 -7.79 -11.32 -33.69
C MET A 101 -8.76 -10.78 -32.62
N ILE A 102 -10.02 -11.19 -32.64
CA ILE A 102 -11.01 -10.81 -31.62
C ILE A 102 -10.58 -11.39 -30.26
N ALA A 103 -10.26 -12.69 -30.19
CA ALA A 103 -9.82 -13.33 -28.95
C ALA A 103 -8.54 -12.71 -28.38
N LEU A 104 -7.59 -12.31 -29.23
CA LEU A 104 -6.37 -11.61 -28.81
C LEU A 104 -6.67 -10.20 -28.29
N LYS A 105 -7.59 -9.46 -28.91
CA LYS A 105 -8.02 -8.14 -28.41
C LYS A 105 -8.66 -8.24 -27.03
N GLU A 106 -9.51 -9.24 -26.80
CA GLU A 106 -10.11 -9.50 -25.48
C GLU A 106 -9.03 -9.83 -24.43
N LYS A 107 -8.07 -10.70 -24.77
CA LYS A 107 -6.94 -11.02 -23.89
C LYS A 107 -6.10 -9.78 -23.55
N ILE A 108 -5.79 -8.95 -24.54
CA ILE A 108 -5.04 -7.69 -24.32
C ILE A 108 -5.82 -6.78 -23.36
N SER A 109 -7.11 -6.57 -23.61
CA SER A 109 -7.95 -5.74 -22.74
C SER A 109 -7.98 -6.26 -21.29
N HIS A 110 -8.10 -7.58 -21.12
CA HIS A 110 -8.06 -8.21 -19.80
C HIS A 110 -6.70 -8.01 -19.10
N LEU A 111 -5.59 -8.22 -19.81
CA LEU A 111 -4.24 -8.03 -19.29
C LEU A 111 -3.96 -6.56 -18.94
N GLU A 112 -4.43 -5.61 -19.75
CA GLU A 112 -4.32 -4.18 -19.45
C GLU A 112 -5.07 -3.82 -18.18
N HIS A 113 -6.29 -4.33 -18.01
CA HIS A 113 -7.07 -4.10 -16.79
C HIS A 113 -6.36 -4.68 -15.56
N ARG A 114 -5.86 -5.91 -15.66
CA ARG A 114 -5.08 -6.54 -14.59
C ARG A 114 -3.80 -5.77 -14.28
N ASN A 115 -3.10 -5.27 -15.28
CA ASN A 115 -1.88 -4.47 -15.10
C ASN A 115 -2.18 -3.15 -14.37
N ARG A 116 -3.29 -2.47 -14.72
CA ARG A 116 -3.73 -1.27 -14.00
C ARG A 116 -4.01 -1.57 -12.53
N ARG A 117 -4.71 -2.66 -12.22
CA ARG A 117 -4.96 -3.08 -10.83
C ARG A 117 -3.67 -3.40 -10.07
N LEU A 118 -2.75 -4.13 -10.68
CA LEU A 118 -1.45 -4.42 -10.05
C LEU A 118 -0.63 -3.15 -9.80
N LYS A 119 -0.72 -2.15 -10.68
CA LYS A 119 -0.07 -0.85 -10.47
C LYS A 119 -0.68 -0.06 -9.31
N THR A 120 -1.98 -0.18 -9.06
CA THR A 120 -2.58 0.45 -7.88
C THR A 120 -2.18 -0.28 -6.62
N GLU A 121 -2.25 -1.62 -6.61
CA GLU A 121 -1.81 -2.44 -5.48
C GLU A 121 -0.33 -2.22 -5.13
N LEU A 122 0.54 -2.04 -6.14
CA LEU A 122 1.96 -1.71 -5.93
C LEU A 122 2.13 -0.39 -5.20
N ARG A 123 1.36 0.65 -5.54
CA ARG A 123 1.43 1.95 -4.85
C ARG A 123 0.98 1.86 -3.40
N ASP A 124 -0.03 1.04 -3.14
CA ASP A 124 -0.51 0.80 -1.77
C ASP A 124 0.58 0.09 -0.94
N VAL A 125 1.28 -0.88 -1.53
CA VAL A 125 2.42 -1.55 -0.88
C VAL A 125 3.59 -0.58 -0.66
N GLU A 126 3.91 0.27 -1.63
CA GLU A 126 4.95 1.30 -1.48
C GLU A 126 4.61 2.27 -0.34
N ALA A 127 3.34 2.68 -0.21
CA ALA A 127 2.89 3.52 0.90
C ALA A 127 3.03 2.81 2.26
N LEU A 128 2.59 1.56 2.35
CA LEU A 128 2.74 0.75 3.58
C LEU A 128 4.21 0.53 3.94
N GLN A 129 5.10 0.42 2.95
CA GLN A 129 6.52 0.29 3.20
C GLN A 129 7.12 1.55 3.82
N VAL A 130 6.67 2.74 3.38
CA VAL A 130 7.05 4.00 4.03
C VAL A 130 6.54 4.04 5.47
N GLU A 131 5.27 3.69 5.69
CA GLU A 131 4.66 3.63 7.03
C GLU A 131 5.43 2.69 7.97
N LEU A 132 5.83 1.51 7.48
CA LEU A 132 6.62 0.55 8.23
C LEU A 132 7.97 1.13 8.67
N VAL A 133 8.70 1.79 7.76
CA VAL A 133 9.99 2.42 8.07
C VAL A 133 9.82 3.52 9.13
N THR A 134 8.76 4.33 9.03
CA THR A 134 8.46 5.32 10.08
C THR A 134 8.15 4.68 11.43
N ALA A 135 7.34 3.61 11.45
CA ALA A 135 7.01 2.90 12.69
C ALA A 135 8.25 2.24 13.32
N GLU A 136 9.14 1.66 12.51
CA GLU A 136 10.42 1.10 12.96
C GLU A 136 11.30 2.18 13.60
N HIS A 137 11.33 3.38 13.01
CA HIS A 137 12.06 4.51 13.56
C HIS A 137 11.49 4.96 14.91
N GLU A 138 10.17 5.12 15.02
CA GLU A 138 9.48 5.48 16.27
C GLU A 138 9.73 4.43 17.37
N VAL A 139 9.70 3.15 17.02
CA VAL A 139 10.00 2.06 17.98
C VAL A 139 11.43 2.18 18.49
N GLU A 140 12.39 2.46 17.61
CA GLU A 140 13.79 2.60 18.02
C GLU A 140 13.99 3.84 18.91
N GLU A 141 13.37 4.97 18.57
CA GLU A 141 13.37 6.16 19.43
C GLU A 141 12.78 5.86 20.81
N LEU A 142 11.61 5.20 20.87
CA LEU A 142 10.97 4.83 22.13
C LEU A 142 11.84 3.88 22.96
N ARG A 143 12.56 2.94 22.31
CA ARG A 143 13.52 2.07 23.01
C ARG A 143 14.64 2.87 23.65
N THR A 144 15.23 3.83 22.94
CA THR A 144 16.27 4.68 23.52
C THR A 144 15.76 5.51 24.71
N VAL A 145 14.52 6.01 24.64
CA VAL A 145 13.87 6.70 25.76
C VAL A 145 13.64 5.75 26.94
N CYS A 146 13.17 4.53 26.69
CA CYS A 146 13.00 3.54 27.75
C CYS A 146 14.33 3.18 28.43
N ASP A 147 15.39 2.95 27.66
CA ASP A 147 16.71 2.60 28.19
C ASP A 147 17.29 3.73 29.04
N THR A 148 17.18 4.98 28.57
CA THR A 148 17.62 6.15 29.35
C THR A 148 16.83 6.27 30.65
N GLN A 149 15.50 6.15 30.62
CA GLN A 149 14.66 6.18 31.84
C GLN A 149 14.99 5.04 32.80
N GLN A 150 15.25 3.83 32.31
CA GLN A 150 15.66 2.71 33.15
C GLN A 150 17.00 3.00 33.86
N THR A 151 17.97 3.58 33.14
CA THR A 151 19.26 3.94 33.73
C THR A 151 19.12 5.05 34.78
N GLU A 152 18.27 6.04 34.54
CA GLU A 152 17.97 7.11 35.49
C GLU A 152 17.27 6.59 36.73
N LEU A 153 16.29 5.69 36.56
CA LEU A 153 15.60 5.04 37.65
C LEU A 153 16.57 4.23 38.52
N ALA A 154 17.47 3.46 37.90
CA ALA A 154 18.49 2.69 38.63
C ALA A 154 19.43 3.60 39.45
N ARG A 155 19.82 4.75 38.89
CA ARG A 155 20.61 5.77 39.60
C ARG A 155 19.83 6.38 40.77
N ALA A 156 18.56 6.73 40.55
CA ALA A 156 17.69 7.30 41.58
C ALA A 156 17.49 6.32 42.75
N LEU A 157 17.21 5.04 42.46
CA LEU A 157 17.10 3.98 43.46
C LEU A 157 18.38 3.81 44.28
N THR A 158 19.53 3.83 43.62
CA THR A 158 20.83 3.74 44.31
C THR A 158 21.05 4.93 45.24
N LYS A 159 20.71 6.15 44.79
CA LYS A 159 20.81 7.37 45.60
C LYS A 159 19.86 7.32 46.80
N ALA A 160 18.62 6.85 46.62
CA ALA A 160 17.65 6.68 47.68
C ALA A 160 18.14 5.68 48.74
N ARG A 161 18.64 4.52 48.34
CA ARG A 161 19.24 3.53 49.26
C ARG A 161 20.42 4.12 50.06
N ASN A 162 21.30 4.88 49.41
CA ASN A 162 22.40 5.54 50.09
C ASN A 162 21.93 6.60 51.11
N GLN A 163 20.84 7.30 50.81
CA GLN A 163 20.22 8.25 51.76
C GLN A 163 19.57 7.52 52.94
N GLU A 164 18.88 6.40 52.69
CA GLU A 164 18.29 5.56 53.72
C GLU A 164 19.35 5.03 54.71
N VAL A 165 20.48 4.53 54.20
CA VAL A 165 21.61 4.08 55.05
C VAL A 165 22.13 5.22 55.93
N LYS A 166 22.30 6.43 55.36
CA LYS A 166 22.75 7.61 56.12
C LYS A 166 21.73 8.01 57.18
N TYR A 167 20.44 7.97 56.85
CA TYR A 167 19.36 8.27 57.79
C TYR A 167 19.35 7.27 58.94
N ASN A 168 19.42 5.97 58.65
CA ASN A 168 19.44 4.92 59.67
C ASN A 168 20.64 5.06 60.61
N LYS A 169 21.82 5.40 60.07
CA LYS A 169 23.02 5.68 60.89
C LYS A 169 22.79 6.87 61.83
N ARG A 170 22.29 8.00 61.30
CA ARG A 170 21.99 9.19 62.11
C ARG A 170 20.91 8.92 63.16
N SER A 171 19.91 8.13 62.81
CA SER A 171 18.85 7.70 63.74
C SER A 171 19.45 6.89 64.89
N ALA A 172 20.33 5.93 64.61
CA ALA A 172 21.03 5.17 65.63
C ALA A 172 21.92 6.05 66.54
N GLU A 173 22.64 7.01 65.96
CA GLU A 173 23.44 7.99 66.72
C GLU A 173 22.56 8.86 67.63
N LEU A 174 21.40 9.30 67.16
CA LEU A 174 20.44 10.08 67.96
C LEU A 174 19.87 9.25 69.13
N VAL A 175 19.51 7.99 68.89
CA VAL A 175 19.04 7.08 69.94
C VAL A 175 20.12 6.86 71.00
N ALA A 176 21.37 6.63 70.58
CA ALA A 176 22.49 6.49 71.51
C ALA A 176 22.74 7.78 72.32
N ALA A 177 22.69 8.95 71.68
CA ALA A 177 22.83 10.23 72.36
C ALA A 177 21.70 10.49 73.38
N GLN A 178 20.46 10.15 73.04
CA GLN A 178 19.32 10.22 73.97
C GLN A 178 19.53 9.34 75.20
N GLN A 179 20.01 8.09 75.02
CA GLN A 179 20.31 7.20 76.15
C GLN A 179 21.38 7.80 77.08
N VAL A 180 22.42 8.44 76.54
CA VAL A 180 23.44 9.11 77.34
C VAL A 180 22.85 10.29 78.13
N ILE A 181 21.98 11.09 77.51
CA ILE A 181 21.31 12.21 78.18
C ILE A 181 20.43 11.69 79.31
N GLU A 182 19.61 10.66 79.08
CA GLU A 182 18.75 10.06 80.10
C GLU A 182 19.56 9.51 81.29
N GLU A 183 20.70 8.88 81.02
CA GLU A 183 21.61 8.39 82.06
C GLU A 183 22.20 9.54 82.88
N LYS A 184 22.61 10.63 82.21
CA LYS A 184 23.13 11.84 82.86
C LYS A 184 22.05 12.53 83.70
N ASP A 185 20.82 12.61 83.22
CA ASP A 185 19.70 13.18 83.96
C ASP A 185 19.38 12.38 85.22
N LYS A 186 19.41 11.04 85.14
CA LYS A 186 19.29 10.16 86.32
C LYS A 186 20.40 10.43 87.34
N GLN A 187 21.66 10.52 86.88
CA GLN A 187 22.80 10.81 87.74
C GLN A 187 22.69 12.18 88.41
N LEU A 188 22.34 13.22 87.64
CA LEU A 188 22.11 14.58 88.14
C LEU A 188 20.97 14.61 89.16
N HIS A 189 19.89 13.88 88.90
CA HIS A 189 18.76 13.79 89.83
C HIS A 189 19.18 13.17 91.18
N LEU A 190 19.97 12.08 91.14
CA LEU A 190 20.52 11.46 92.35
C LEU A 190 21.52 12.38 93.07
N ALA A 191 22.41 13.04 92.34
CA ALA A 191 23.37 13.99 92.90
C ALA A 191 22.66 15.17 93.60
N ASN A 192 21.65 15.75 92.94
CA ASN A 192 20.83 16.81 93.50
C ASN A 192 20.06 16.36 94.76
N LYS A 193 19.53 15.13 94.78
CA LYS A 193 18.94 14.54 95.99
C LYS A 193 19.95 14.45 97.14
N LYS A 194 21.18 13.99 96.87
CA LYS A 194 22.26 13.92 97.86
C LYS A 194 22.65 15.30 98.38
N LEU A 195 22.85 16.28 97.49
CA LEU A 195 23.16 17.67 97.86
C LEU A 195 22.07 18.27 98.75
N ARG A 196 20.79 18.06 98.43
CA ARG A 196 19.67 18.49 99.28
C ARG A 196 19.68 17.82 100.65
N ALA A 197 19.98 16.52 100.73
CA ALA A 197 20.07 15.80 102.00
C ALA A 197 21.24 16.31 102.87
N LEU A 198 22.41 16.50 102.26
CA LEU A 198 23.60 17.07 102.93
C LEU A 198 23.37 18.52 103.37
N GLY A 199 22.70 19.34 102.55
CA GLY A 199 22.30 20.70 102.92
C GLY A 199 21.40 20.72 104.16
N LYS A 200 20.42 19.82 104.24
CA LYS A 200 19.56 19.66 105.43
C LYS A 200 20.34 19.20 106.67
N GLN A 201 21.34 18.33 106.50
CA GLN A 201 22.21 17.88 107.60
C GLN A 201 23.15 18.98 108.09
N SER A 202 23.71 19.79 107.19
CA SER A 202 24.54 20.96 107.52
C SER A 202 23.74 21.99 108.33
N LEU A 203 22.51 22.30 107.89
CA LEU A 203 21.59 23.18 108.62
C LEU A 203 21.21 22.64 110.01
N ARG A 204 21.05 21.32 110.17
CA ARG A 204 20.79 20.70 111.49
C ARG A 204 22.00 20.72 112.43
N LYS A 205 23.24 20.68 111.90
CA LYS A 205 24.46 20.79 112.72
C LYS A 205 24.78 22.23 113.15
N GLN A 206 24.26 23.23 112.42
CA GLN A 206 24.43 24.65 112.74
C GLN A 206 23.32 25.22 113.66
N GLN A 207 22.31 24.44 114.03
CA GLN A 207 21.36 24.86 115.06
C GLN A 207 22.00 24.72 116.46
N PRO A 208 22.13 25.80 117.26
CA PRO A 208 22.56 25.69 118.65
C PRO A 208 21.51 24.88 119.44
N ARG A 209 21.94 23.88 120.20
CA ARG A 209 21.07 23.17 121.15
C ARG A 209 20.54 24.17 122.20
N PRO A 210 19.22 24.28 122.43
CA PRO A 210 18.73 24.94 123.63
C PRO A 210 19.02 24.08 124.87
N PRO A 211 19.24 24.70 126.05
CA PRO A 211 19.77 24.02 127.22
C PRO A 211 18.73 23.12 127.90
N SER A 212 19.18 21.97 128.39
CA SER A 212 18.39 21.07 129.24
C SER A 212 18.24 21.69 130.63
N TYR A 213 17.03 22.13 130.98
CA TYR A 213 16.67 22.52 132.33
C TYR A 213 15.79 21.43 132.97
N VAL A 214 16.23 20.96 134.13
CA VAL A 214 15.51 20.07 135.05
C VAL A 214 14.82 20.94 136.10
N ARG A 215 13.52 20.75 136.32
CA ARG A 215 12.77 20.90 137.59
C ARG A 215 11.26 20.84 137.29
N ASP A 216 10.58 19.79 137.74
CA ASP A 216 9.91 19.64 139.05
C ASP A 216 8.60 20.41 139.17
N ASP A 217 7.55 19.63 139.39
CA ASP A 217 6.17 20.00 139.62
C ASP A 217 6.00 20.95 140.80
N SER A 218 5.21 22.01 140.61
CA SER A 218 4.52 22.73 141.68
C SER A 218 3.31 23.51 141.14
N LEU A 219 2.12 22.91 141.34
CA LEU A 219 0.87 23.50 141.84
C LEU A 219 0.19 24.68 141.11
N VAL A 220 -1.09 24.42 140.76
CA VAL A 220 -2.31 25.28 140.97
C VAL A 220 -2.57 26.33 139.87
N VAL A 221 -3.76 26.54 139.27
CA VAL A 221 -5.15 26.04 139.41
C VAL A 221 -5.98 26.59 138.21
N LEU A 222 -7.09 25.91 137.86
CA LEU A 222 -8.36 26.34 137.16
C LEU A 222 -8.25 27.41 136.05
N ASP A 223 -8.71 27.19 134.81
CA ASP A 223 -10.13 27.01 134.45
C ASP A 223 -10.29 26.42 133.03
N ALA A 224 -11.36 25.65 132.84
CA ALA A 224 -12.00 25.43 131.54
C ALA A 224 -13.20 26.42 131.43
N PRO A 225 -13.98 26.50 130.33
CA PRO A 225 -13.81 25.98 128.96
C PRO A 225 -14.11 27.05 127.88
N SER A 226 -13.87 26.75 126.61
CA SER A 226 -14.84 27.08 125.56
C SER A 226 -14.54 26.28 124.29
N GLY A 227 -15.43 25.34 123.99
CA GLY A 227 -15.48 24.77 122.66
C GLY A 227 -16.05 25.76 121.67
N SER A 228 -15.76 25.58 120.38
CA SER A 228 -16.72 25.78 119.30
C SER A 228 -16.09 25.49 117.94
N ARG A 229 -16.64 24.46 117.29
CA ARG A 229 -16.95 24.36 115.85
C ARG A 229 -15.77 24.30 114.87
N ARG A 230 -15.59 23.16 114.18
CA ARG A 230 -16.30 22.74 112.95
C ARG A 230 -15.94 23.57 111.72
N SER A 231 -15.26 22.90 110.79
CA SER A 231 -15.71 22.63 109.40
C SER A 231 -14.73 23.04 108.30
N ALA A 232 -14.65 22.13 107.32
CA ALA A 232 -14.22 22.27 105.94
C ALA A 232 -12.71 22.34 105.68
#